data_AF-A0A3N7F7Y5-F1
#
_entry.id   AF-A0A3N7F7Y5-F1
#
_cell.length_a   1.000
_cell.length_b   1.000
_cell.length_c   1.000
_cell.angle_alpha   90.00
_cell.angle_beta   90.00
_cell.angle_gamma   90.00
#
_symmetry.space_group_name_H-M   'P 1'
#
loop_
_entity.id
_entity.type
_entity.pdbx_description
1 polymer ?
#
loop_
_entity_poly.entity_id
_entity_poly.type
_entity_poly.pdbx_seq_one_letter_code
_entity_poly.pdbx_strand_id
1 'polypeptide(L)'
;MSLVKRLWLTIAFTLLSLVLALSLTGVQLYSLTQQFEQYRQRQALSAHLNELKAAMLSLARADPMLDSTTRQLADTSRQVQQLRGDILPALPSERRDSFDQTLTQRWEAFTRQIASALKIAETSPEDALNIPDAAYKMHMLPLIAAIDQQLQAEHDGLAVVEADMQTTVGRLLFAILGPLVLVGMVVVLLQLATARALKNRILMICLAADKIAAGNTAARLPDTSQDELGQAARHVNLALDKLLEVMQDVHVSAIHSEGQSQQVLELTTRVVEQTRQQIQYGEQSQQVAQLLAGLSADILQQSRQPGGLSSERLQAKLESTVAELQKLGRAVDDISQLGLRIRDMAEQSSLLAHEAAVEATKVRRMTDKELIFFRRSDEHYQRLSERHRDKLSQLGSRPEVLSSTQGESTIPASHSGPHTAQAHDAG
;
A
#
# COMPACT_ATOMS: atom_id res chain seq x y z
N MET A 1 -12.47 9.12 11.01
CA MET A 1 -12.15 7.82 11.63
C MET A 1 -11.49 6.96 10.57
N SER A 2 -10.30 6.43 10.84
CA SER A 2 -9.47 5.75 9.82
C SER A 2 -10.10 4.40 9.40
N LEU A 3 -9.87 3.96 8.16
CA LEU A 3 -10.27 2.65 7.62
C LEU A 3 -9.71 1.52 8.47
N VAL A 4 -8.45 1.63 8.90
CA VAL A 4 -7.81 0.66 9.80
C VAL A 4 -8.56 0.59 11.14
N LYS A 5 -8.92 1.73 11.72
CA LYS A 5 -9.72 1.77 12.97
C LYS A 5 -11.10 1.12 12.80
N ARG A 6 -11.76 1.33 11.66
CA ARG A 6 -13.05 0.68 11.37
C ARG A 6 -12.90 -0.84 11.26
N LEU A 7 -11.87 -1.32 10.56
CA LEU A 7 -11.58 -2.74 10.43
C LEU A 7 -11.31 -3.38 11.80
N TRP A 8 -10.44 -2.77 12.61
CA TRP A 8 -10.14 -3.25 13.97
C TRP A 8 -11.37 -3.25 14.87
N LEU A 9 -12.23 -2.24 14.75
CA LEU A 9 -13.49 -2.18 15.50
C LEU A 9 -14.45 -3.31 15.09
N THR A 10 -14.54 -3.64 13.79
CA THR A 10 -15.33 -4.79 13.34
C THR A 10 -14.76 -6.11 13.86
N ILE A 11 -13.43 -6.29 13.87
CA ILE A 11 -12.78 -7.50 14.40
C ILE A 11 -13.02 -7.60 15.91
N ALA A 12 -12.79 -6.53 16.66
CA ALA A 12 -13.03 -6.50 18.10
C ALA A 12 -14.51 -6.78 18.43
N PHE A 13 -15.43 -6.20 17.67
CA PHE A 13 -16.86 -6.48 17.80
C PHE A 13 -17.19 -7.95 17.50
N THR A 14 -16.64 -8.53 16.44
CA THR A 14 -16.84 -9.96 16.11
C THR A 14 -16.31 -10.88 17.19
N LEU A 15 -15.13 -10.58 17.75
CA LEU A 15 -14.53 -11.36 18.83
C LEU A 15 -15.36 -11.26 20.11
N LEU A 16 -15.73 -10.05 20.51
CA LEU A 16 -16.58 -9.82 21.68
C LEU A 16 -17.91 -10.57 21.54
N SER A 17 -18.50 -10.51 20.35
CA SER A 17 -19.75 -11.16 20.06
C SER A 17 -19.64 -12.68 20.04
N LEU A 18 -18.52 -13.23 19.56
CA LEU A 18 -18.23 -14.66 19.61
C LEU A 18 -18.08 -15.13 21.06
N VAL A 19 -17.34 -14.38 21.89
CA VAL A 19 -17.17 -14.70 23.32
C VAL A 19 -18.50 -14.66 24.05
N LEU A 20 -19.35 -13.66 23.76
CA LEU A 20 -20.67 -13.56 24.34
C LEU A 20 -21.56 -14.75 23.93
N ALA A 21 -21.54 -15.13 22.65
CA ALA A 21 -22.30 -16.28 22.16
C ALA A 21 -21.81 -17.60 22.79
N LEU A 22 -20.50 -17.80 22.91
CA LEU A 22 -19.91 -18.97 23.57
C LEU A 22 -20.27 -19.02 25.06
N SER A 23 -20.21 -17.88 25.76
CA SER A 23 -20.58 -17.78 27.18
C SER A 23 -22.05 -18.11 27.40
N LEU A 24 -22.95 -17.54 26.59
CA LEU A 24 -24.38 -17.83 26.66
C LEU A 24 -24.67 -19.31 26.41
N THR A 25 -24.04 -19.89 25.38
CA THR A 25 -24.19 -21.31 25.04
C THR A 25 -23.66 -22.20 26.17
N GLY A 26 -22.54 -21.81 26.79
CA GLY A 26 -21.97 -22.52 27.94
C GLY A 26 -22.91 -22.55 29.15
N VAL A 27 -23.54 -21.43 29.48
CA VAL A 27 -24.53 -21.35 30.57
C VAL A 27 -25.74 -22.25 30.28
N GLN A 28 -26.24 -22.24 29.05
CA GLN A 28 -27.37 -23.08 28.66
C GLN A 28 -27.02 -24.57 28.71
N LEU A 29 -25.86 -24.96 28.20
CA LEU A 29 -25.40 -26.35 28.26
C LEU A 29 -25.25 -26.82 29.70
N TYR A 30 -24.71 -25.96 30.57
CA TYR A 30 -24.60 -26.26 32.00
C TYR A 30 -25.97 -26.51 32.65
N SER A 31 -26.98 -25.69 32.35
CA SER A 31 -28.34 -25.89 32.86
C SER A 31 -28.96 -27.22 32.40
N LEU A 32 -28.74 -27.60 31.14
CA LEU A 32 -29.25 -28.85 30.58
C LEU A 32 -28.57 -30.07 31.22
N THR A 33 -27.26 -30.00 31.48
CA THR A 33 -26.55 -31.07 32.21
C THR A 33 -27.08 -31.27 33.62
N GLN A 34 -27.45 -30.19 34.33
CA GLN A 34 -28.04 -30.31 35.67
C GLN A 34 -29.44 -30.95 35.63
N GLN A 35 -30.28 -30.56 34.67
CA GLN A 35 -31.61 -31.16 34.48
C GLN A 35 -31.52 -32.64 34.15
N PHE A 36 -30.56 -33.03 33.30
CA PHE A 36 -30.34 -34.43 32.94
C PHE A 36 -29.88 -35.28 34.13
N GLU A 37 -29.02 -34.73 35.00
CA GLU A 37 -28.58 -35.42 36.21
C GLU A 37 -29.74 -35.66 37.18
N GLN A 38 -30.63 -34.66 37.37
CA GLN A 38 -31.84 -34.81 38.17
C GLN A 38 -32.80 -35.87 37.59
N TYR A 39 -32.98 -35.88 36.27
CA TYR A 39 -33.78 -36.90 35.58
C TYR A 39 -33.21 -38.30 35.81
N ARG A 40 -31.89 -38.47 35.65
CA ARG A 40 -31.20 -39.74 35.86
C ARG A 40 -31.33 -40.24 37.31
N GLN A 41 -31.19 -39.35 38.30
CA GLN A 41 -31.35 -39.67 39.72
C GLN A 41 -32.77 -40.16 40.04
N ARG A 42 -33.80 -39.48 39.54
CA ARG A 42 -35.20 -39.91 39.71
C ARG A 42 -35.50 -41.22 39.01
N GLN A 43 -34.96 -41.42 37.82
CA GLN A 43 -35.11 -42.68 37.09
C GLN A 43 -34.45 -43.85 37.85
N ALA A 44 -33.25 -43.66 38.38
CA ALA A 44 -32.58 -44.65 39.22
C ALA A 44 -33.39 -44.97 40.48
N LEU A 45 -33.91 -43.95 41.18
CA LEU A 45 -34.78 -44.13 42.34
C LEU A 45 -36.02 -44.98 42.00
N SER A 46 -36.69 -44.69 40.88
CA SER A 46 -37.85 -45.47 40.43
C SER A 46 -37.51 -46.93 40.12
N ALA A 47 -36.32 -47.18 39.55
CA ALA A 47 -35.83 -48.53 39.29
C ALA A 47 -35.56 -49.30 40.58
N HIS A 48 -34.88 -48.66 41.55
CA HIS A 48 -34.61 -49.27 42.85
C HIS A 48 -35.89 -49.55 43.65
N LEU A 49 -36.90 -48.66 43.59
CA LEU A 49 -38.20 -48.89 44.22
C LEU A 49 -38.96 -50.07 43.58
N ASN A 50 -38.90 -50.22 42.26
CA ASN A 50 -39.47 -51.37 41.57
C ASN A 50 -38.74 -52.67 41.89
N GLU A 51 -37.41 -52.64 41.97
CA GLU A 51 -36.60 -53.81 42.37
C GLU A 51 -36.91 -54.21 43.81
N LEU A 52 -37.02 -53.24 44.71
CA LEU A 52 -37.41 -53.43 46.10
C LEU A 52 -38.79 -54.08 46.21
N LYS A 53 -39.77 -53.58 45.44
CA LYS A 53 -41.11 -54.15 45.34
C LYS A 53 -41.07 -55.59 44.81
N ALA A 54 -40.34 -55.83 43.73
CA ALA A 54 -40.22 -57.17 43.12
C ALA A 54 -39.58 -58.18 44.08
N ALA A 55 -38.50 -57.79 44.76
CA ALA A 55 -37.82 -58.63 45.76
C ALA A 55 -38.79 -59.02 46.89
N MET A 56 -39.53 -58.06 47.44
CA MET A 56 -40.52 -58.31 48.49
C MET A 56 -41.68 -59.21 48.04
N LEU A 57 -42.24 -58.98 46.84
CA LEU A 57 -43.31 -59.80 46.28
C LEU A 57 -42.85 -61.22 45.94
N SER A 58 -41.60 -61.38 45.48
CA SER A 58 -41.03 -62.70 45.20
C SER A 58 -40.95 -63.57 46.45
N LEU A 59 -40.57 -62.97 47.58
CA LEU A 59 -40.52 -63.66 48.87
C LEU A 59 -41.92 -63.93 49.41
N ALA A 60 -42.84 -62.99 49.27
CA ALA A 60 -44.23 -63.16 49.70
C ALA A 60 -44.96 -64.30 48.95
N ARG A 61 -44.51 -64.63 47.74
CA ARG A 61 -45.05 -65.72 46.91
C ARG A 61 -44.29 -67.04 47.06
N ALA A 62 -43.19 -67.05 47.83
CA ALA A 62 -42.41 -68.26 48.06
C ALA A 62 -43.20 -69.26 48.93
N ASP A 63 -43.13 -70.54 48.58
CA ASP A 63 -43.80 -71.61 49.33
C ASP A 63 -43.08 -71.81 50.68
N PRO A 64 -43.75 -71.66 51.83
CA PRO A 64 -43.15 -71.82 53.15
C PRO A 64 -42.60 -73.22 53.42
N MET A 65 -43.08 -74.24 52.69
CA MET A 65 -42.73 -75.64 52.93
C MET A 65 -41.41 -76.06 52.25
N LEU A 66 -40.83 -75.20 51.41
CA LEU A 66 -39.58 -75.50 50.70
C LEU A 66 -38.36 -75.02 51.50
N ASP A 67 -37.35 -75.87 51.60
CA ASP A 67 -36.05 -75.57 52.22
C ASP A 67 -35.31 -74.39 51.54
N SER A 68 -35.65 -74.11 50.28
CA SER A 68 -35.14 -72.96 49.52
C SER A 68 -35.64 -71.61 50.07
N THR A 69 -36.79 -71.59 50.75
CA THR A 69 -37.43 -70.37 51.25
C THR A 69 -36.64 -69.73 52.39
N THR A 70 -35.94 -70.53 53.19
CA THR A 70 -35.00 -70.05 54.21
C THR A 70 -33.84 -69.28 53.59
N ARG A 71 -33.28 -69.80 52.49
CA ARG A 71 -32.20 -69.12 51.75
C ARG A 71 -32.74 -67.87 51.05
N GLN A 72 -33.90 -67.96 50.42
CA GLN A 72 -34.56 -66.86 49.75
C GLN A 72 -34.89 -65.71 50.72
N LEU A 73 -35.33 -66.00 51.94
CA LEU A 73 -35.54 -65.01 53.00
C LEU A 73 -34.25 -64.26 53.36
N ALA A 74 -33.14 -64.98 53.52
CA ALA A 74 -31.83 -64.40 53.84
C ALA A 74 -31.24 -63.58 52.68
N ASP A 75 -31.43 -64.03 51.44
CA ASP A 75 -31.00 -63.34 50.23
C ASP A 75 -31.84 -62.06 50.01
N THR A 76 -33.17 -62.14 50.07
CA THR A 76 -34.07 -60.99 49.95
C THR A 76 -33.83 -59.98 51.07
N SER A 77 -33.58 -60.41 52.32
CA SER A 77 -33.28 -59.47 53.40
C SER A 77 -31.98 -58.70 53.17
N ARG A 78 -30.96 -59.33 52.58
CA ARG A 78 -29.73 -58.63 52.17
C ARG A 78 -30.00 -57.65 51.03
N GLN A 79 -30.77 -58.06 50.03
CA GLN A 79 -31.12 -57.21 48.89
C GLN A 79 -31.95 -55.99 49.32
N VAL A 80 -32.93 -56.17 50.21
CA VAL A 80 -33.73 -55.07 50.79
C VAL A 80 -32.85 -54.09 51.56
N GLN A 81 -31.85 -54.58 52.31
CA GLN A 81 -30.93 -53.73 53.06
C GLN A 81 -29.97 -52.94 52.14
N GLN A 82 -29.52 -53.55 51.05
CA GLN A 82 -28.72 -52.86 50.02
C GLN A 82 -29.54 -51.79 49.31
N LEU A 83 -30.72 -52.16 48.79
CA LEU A 83 -31.63 -51.22 48.11
C LEU A 83 -32.07 -50.08 49.04
N ARG A 84 -32.27 -50.34 50.33
CA ARG A 84 -32.53 -49.28 51.32
C ARG A 84 -31.38 -48.25 51.37
N GLY A 85 -30.13 -48.72 51.33
CA GLY A 85 -28.94 -47.86 51.29
C GLY A 85 -28.87 -46.96 50.06
N ASP A 86 -29.37 -47.43 48.92
CA ASP A 86 -29.39 -46.68 47.65
C ASP A 86 -30.62 -45.75 47.55
N ILE A 87 -31.76 -46.17 48.09
CA ILE A 87 -33.04 -45.45 48.03
C ILE A 87 -33.06 -44.26 49.00
N LEU A 88 -32.64 -44.44 50.25
CA LEU A 88 -32.68 -43.37 51.26
C LEU A 88 -32.00 -42.05 50.85
N PRO A 89 -30.75 -42.05 50.35
CA PRO A 89 -30.09 -40.79 49.95
C PRO A 89 -30.77 -40.13 48.75
N ALA A 90 -31.41 -40.91 47.88
CA ALA A 90 -32.11 -40.42 46.69
C ALA A 90 -33.53 -39.89 46.98
N LEU A 91 -34.13 -40.22 48.13
CA LEU A 91 -35.43 -39.65 48.53
C LEU A 91 -35.32 -38.19 48.97
N PRO A 92 -36.38 -37.38 48.74
CA PRO A 92 -36.54 -36.06 49.34
C PRO A 92 -36.47 -36.13 50.87
N SER A 93 -35.79 -35.15 51.49
CA SER A 93 -35.57 -35.11 52.95
C SER A 93 -36.87 -35.17 53.76
N GLU A 94 -37.95 -34.60 53.26
CA GLU A 94 -39.27 -34.60 53.92
C GLU A 94 -39.90 -35.99 54.04
N ARG A 95 -39.63 -36.89 53.08
CA ARG A 95 -40.24 -38.23 53.02
C ARG A 95 -39.31 -39.34 53.52
N ARG A 96 -38.00 -39.06 53.54
CA ARG A 96 -36.94 -40.03 53.85
C ARG A 96 -37.18 -40.76 55.17
N ASP A 97 -37.44 -40.03 56.26
CA ASP A 97 -37.59 -40.63 57.59
C ASP A 97 -38.89 -41.44 57.73
N SER A 98 -39.98 -40.95 57.15
CA SER A 98 -41.29 -41.64 57.18
C SER A 98 -41.28 -42.95 56.39
N PHE A 99 -40.62 -42.96 55.24
CA PHE A 99 -40.46 -44.15 54.41
C PHE A 99 -39.53 -45.15 55.10
N ASP A 100 -38.42 -44.69 55.67
CA ASP A 100 -37.45 -45.53 56.37
C ASP A 100 -38.07 -46.26 57.56
N GLN A 101 -38.82 -45.53 58.40
CA GLN A 101 -39.54 -46.12 59.53
C GLN A 101 -40.57 -47.15 59.07
N THR A 102 -41.37 -46.81 58.05
CA THR A 102 -42.40 -47.71 57.52
C THR A 102 -41.78 -48.97 56.93
N LEU A 103 -40.71 -48.83 56.15
CA LEU A 103 -39.97 -49.94 55.55
C LEU A 103 -39.40 -50.85 56.64
N THR A 104 -38.66 -50.28 57.59
CA THR A 104 -37.99 -51.06 58.65
C THR A 104 -38.99 -51.78 59.55
N GLN A 105 -40.01 -51.07 60.05
CA GLN A 105 -40.99 -51.66 60.97
C GLN A 105 -41.80 -52.78 60.31
N ARG A 106 -42.30 -52.55 59.08
CA ARG A 106 -43.17 -53.53 58.40
C ARG A 106 -42.36 -54.70 57.83
N TRP A 107 -41.16 -54.46 57.30
CA TRP A 107 -40.29 -55.52 56.81
C TRP A 107 -39.78 -56.43 57.94
N GLU A 108 -39.34 -55.86 59.06
CA GLU A 108 -38.91 -56.67 60.21
C GLU A 108 -40.07 -57.46 60.83
N ALA A 109 -41.27 -56.90 60.90
CA ALA A 109 -42.44 -57.63 61.37
C ALA A 109 -42.79 -58.78 60.43
N PHE A 110 -42.77 -58.55 59.11
CA PHE A 110 -43.01 -59.59 58.10
C PHE A 110 -41.97 -60.72 58.18
N THR A 111 -40.68 -60.39 58.19
CA THR A 111 -39.60 -61.38 58.25
C THR A 111 -39.62 -62.21 59.53
N ARG A 112 -39.91 -61.58 60.68
CA ARG A 112 -40.13 -62.30 61.96
C ARG A 112 -41.31 -63.26 61.88
N GLN A 113 -42.40 -62.84 61.26
CA GLN A 113 -43.61 -63.67 61.17
C GLN A 113 -43.42 -64.84 60.19
N ILE A 114 -42.74 -64.64 59.06
CA ILE A 114 -42.36 -65.72 58.14
C ILE A 114 -41.37 -66.69 58.81
N ALA A 115 -40.37 -66.19 59.52
CA ALA A 115 -39.42 -67.04 60.25
C ALA A 115 -40.12 -67.88 61.34
N SER A 116 -41.13 -67.31 62.01
CA SER A 116 -41.96 -68.05 62.96
C SER A 116 -42.83 -69.11 62.27
N ALA A 117 -43.40 -68.81 61.11
CA ALA A 117 -44.17 -69.77 60.30
C ALA A 117 -43.30 -70.96 59.88
N LEU A 118 -42.05 -70.71 59.49
CA LEU A 118 -41.09 -71.73 59.12
C LEU A 118 -40.76 -72.68 60.28
N LYS A 119 -40.60 -72.14 61.50
CA LYS A 119 -40.39 -72.94 62.72
C LYS A 119 -41.64 -73.74 63.12
N ILE A 120 -42.84 -73.20 62.87
CA ILE A 120 -44.11 -73.88 63.13
C ILE A 120 -44.38 -74.96 62.08
N ALA A 121 -43.94 -74.78 60.83
CA ALA A 121 -44.07 -75.77 59.76
C ALA A 121 -43.40 -77.11 60.10
N GLU A 122 -42.31 -77.10 60.88
CA GLU A 122 -41.63 -78.30 61.37
C GLU A 122 -42.49 -79.12 62.35
N THR A 123 -43.41 -78.48 63.08
CA THR A 123 -44.21 -79.12 64.14
C THR A 123 -45.71 -79.21 63.82
N SER A 124 -46.25 -78.36 62.95
CA SER A 124 -47.68 -78.28 62.57
C SER A 124 -47.84 -77.64 61.18
N PRO A 125 -47.76 -78.43 60.09
CA PRO A 125 -47.76 -77.92 58.72
C PRO A 125 -49.10 -77.28 58.29
N GLU A 126 -50.22 -77.72 58.87
CA GLU A 126 -51.57 -77.20 58.60
C GLU A 126 -51.70 -75.71 58.98
N ASP A 127 -51.20 -75.35 60.17
CA ASP A 127 -51.28 -73.99 60.70
C ASP A 127 -50.27 -73.05 60.03
N ALA A 128 -49.13 -73.58 59.59
CA ALA A 128 -48.07 -72.82 58.94
C ALA A 128 -48.46 -72.26 57.58
N LEU A 129 -49.46 -72.83 56.90
CA LEU A 129 -49.91 -72.37 55.57
C LEU A 129 -50.67 -71.03 55.62
N ASN A 130 -51.35 -70.70 56.72
CA ASN A 130 -52.16 -69.48 56.83
C ASN A 130 -51.38 -68.26 57.35
N ILE A 131 -50.24 -68.48 58.04
CA ILE A 131 -49.43 -67.42 58.65
C ILE A 131 -48.80 -66.47 57.59
N PRO A 132 -48.24 -66.96 56.47
CA PRO A 132 -47.68 -66.10 55.42
C PRO A 132 -48.71 -65.19 54.76
N ASP A 133 -49.91 -65.71 54.47
CA ASP A 133 -50.98 -64.92 53.86
C ASP A 133 -51.50 -63.83 54.80
N ALA A 134 -51.60 -64.13 56.10
CA ALA A 134 -51.91 -63.13 57.12
C ALA A 134 -50.80 -62.06 57.27
N ALA A 135 -49.53 -62.49 57.30
CA ALA A 135 -48.38 -61.58 57.36
C ALA A 135 -48.30 -60.68 56.12
N TYR A 136 -48.62 -61.22 54.95
CA TYR A 136 -48.70 -60.48 53.71
C TYR A 136 -49.76 -59.37 53.76
N LYS A 137 -50.99 -59.71 54.18
CA LYS A 137 -52.09 -58.74 54.30
C LYS A 137 -51.79 -57.64 55.33
N MET A 138 -51.18 -57.99 56.46
CA MET A 138 -51.00 -57.07 57.58
C MET A 138 -49.77 -56.16 57.43
N HIS A 139 -48.67 -56.67 56.87
CA HIS A 139 -47.40 -55.95 56.80
C HIS A 139 -46.97 -55.60 55.38
N MET A 140 -47.14 -56.50 54.41
CA MET A 140 -46.70 -56.27 53.04
C MET A 140 -47.63 -55.38 52.23
N LEU A 141 -48.94 -55.59 52.30
CA LEU A 141 -49.92 -54.76 51.57
C LEU A 141 -49.72 -53.24 51.82
N PRO A 142 -49.66 -52.76 53.08
CA PRO A 142 -49.45 -51.34 53.35
C PRO A 142 -48.04 -50.86 52.98
N LEU A 143 -47.03 -51.73 52.99
CA LEU A 143 -45.68 -51.39 52.54
C LEU A 143 -45.61 -51.24 51.02
N ILE A 144 -46.25 -52.15 50.28
CA ILE A 144 -46.41 -52.08 48.83
C ILE A 144 -47.18 -50.81 48.45
N ALA A 145 -48.25 -50.47 49.18
CA ALA A 145 -49.01 -49.23 48.95
C ALA A 145 -48.14 -47.98 49.18
N ALA A 146 -47.28 -47.96 50.20
CA ALA A 146 -46.35 -46.86 50.43
C ALA A 146 -45.29 -46.74 49.31
N ILE A 147 -44.79 -47.87 48.79
CA ILE A 147 -43.89 -47.89 47.64
C ILE A 147 -44.59 -47.42 46.38
N ASP A 148 -45.84 -47.86 46.14
CA ASP A 148 -46.63 -47.46 44.97
C ASP A 148 -46.95 -45.97 45.00
N GLN A 149 -47.27 -45.42 46.17
CA GLN A 149 -47.44 -43.98 46.34
C GLN A 149 -46.16 -43.21 45.98
N GLN A 150 -45.00 -43.70 46.40
CA GLN A 150 -43.71 -43.08 46.08
C GLN A 150 -43.37 -43.23 44.59
N LEU A 151 -43.64 -44.39 44.00
CA LEU A 151 -43.42 -44.68 42.59
C LEU A 151 -44.26 -43.76 41.71
N GLN A 152 -45.51 -43.54 42.09
CA GLN A 152 -46.42 -42.67 41.37
C GLN A 152 -46.02 -41.20 41.48
N ALA A 153 -45.59 -40.75 42.66
CA ALA A 153 -45.04 -39.41 42.85
C ALA A 153 -43.76 -39.16 42.03
N GLU A 154 -42.91 -40.17 41.85
CA GLU A 154 -41.74 -40.06 40.97
C GLU A 154 -42.12 -40.10 39.49
N HIS A 155 -43.12 -40.90 39.10
CA HIS A 155 -43.61 -40.94 37.72
C HIS A 155 -44.23 -39.60 37.29
N ASP A 156 -45.07 -39.02 38.14
CA ASP A 156 -45.64 -37.69 37.92
C ASP A 156 -44.53 -36.62 37.83
N GLY A 157 -43.51 -36.73 38.69
CA GLY A 157 -42.33 -35.87 38.65
C GLY A 157 -41.51 -36.01 37.36
N LEU A 158 -41.30 -37.24 36.87
CA LEU A 158 -40.58 -37.52 35.63
C LEU A 158 -41.32 -36.96 34.41
N ALA A 159 -42.65 -37.11 34.35
CA ALA A 159 -43.46 -36.57 33.25
C ALA A 159 -43.35 -35.03 33.16
N VAL A 160 -43.32 -34.35 34.31
CA VAL A 160 -43.11 -32.89 34.36
C VAL A 160 -41.71 -32.52 33.91
N VAL A 161 -40.68 -33.22 34.39
CA VAL A 161 -39.28 -32.96 33.99
C VAL A 161 -39.06 -33.23 32.50
N GLU A 162 -39.68 -34.29 31.94
CA GLU A 162 -39.56 -34.61 30.51
C GLU A 162 -40.27 -33.58 29.62
N ALA A 163 -41.45 -33.11 30.03
CA ALA A 163 -42.14 -32.02 29.33
C ALA A 163 -41.32 -30.71 29.39
N ASP A 164 -40.73 -30.40 30.54
CA ASP A 164 -39.85 -29.24 30.70
C ASP A 164 -38.56 -29.39 29.85
N MET A 165 -38.03 -30.61 29.75
CA MET A 165 -36.85 -30.90 28.92
C MET A 165 -37.15 -30.76 27.43
N GLN A 166 -38.29 -31.24 26.94
CA GLN A 166 -38.68 -31.09 25.53
C GLN A 166 -38.86 -29.61 25.14
N THR A 167 -39.52 -28.83 26.00
CA THR A 167 -39.71 -27.39 25.76
C THR A 167 -38.39 -26.63 25.86
N THR A 168 -37.53 -26.99 26.82
CA THR A 168 -36.19 -26.41 26.98
C THR A 168 -35.30 -26.71 25.79
N VAL A 169 -35.28 -27.95 25.28
CA VAL A 169 -34.50 -28.34 24.08
C VAL A 169 -34.97 -27.58 22.84
N GLY A 170 -36.28 -27.45 22.63
CA GLY A 170 -36.82 -26.65 21.51
C GLY A 170 -36.41 -25.18 21.61
N ARG A 171 -36.46 -24.63 22.83
CA ARG A 171 -36.02 -23.25 23.10
C ARG A 171 -34.50 -23.09 22.97
N LEU A 172 -33.72 -24.11 23.32
CA LEU A 172 -32.26 -24.14 23.21
C LEU A 172 -31.83 -23.93 21.76
N LEU A 173 -32.51 -24.58 20.81
CA LEU A 173 -32.18 -24.44 19.39
C LEU A 173 -32.33 -22.98 18.95
N PHE A 174 -33.46 -22.33 19.25
CA PHE A 174 -33.64 -20.91 18.92
C PHE A 174 -32.74 -19.98 19.75
N ALA A 175 -32.44 -20.34 21.00
CA ALA A 175 -31.60 -19.54 21.88
C ALA A 175 -30.11 -19.61 21.54
N ILE A 176 -29.64 -20.66 20.86
CA ILE A 176 -28.28 -20.78 20.32
C ILE A 176 -28.22 -20.20 18.90
N LEU A 177 -29.12 -20.65 18.01
CA LEU A 177 -29.09 -20.22 16.60
C LEU A 177 -29.47 -18.75 16.43
N GLY A 178 -30.42 -18.24 17.22
CA GLY A 178 -30.93 -16.88 17.11
C GLY A 178 -29.84 -15.83 17.30
N PRO A 179 -29.13 -15.80 18.44
CA PRO A 179 -28.02 -14.88 18.65
C PRO A 179 -26.89 -15.07 17.63
N LEU A 180 -26.56 -16.32 17.27
CA LEU A 180 -25.49 -16.59 16.30
C LEU A 180 -25.82 -16.02 14.90
N VAL A 181 -27.05 -16.22 14.44
CA VAL A 181 -27.55 -15.65 13.17
C VAL A 181 -27.63 -14.14 13.25
N LEU A 182 -28.13 -13.57 14.35
CA LEU A 182 -28.25 -12.13 14.53
C LEU A 182 -26.88 -11.44 14.51
N VAL A 183 -25.91 -12.00 15.23
CA VAL A 183 -24.52 -11.54 15.24
C VAL A 183 -23.91 -11.65 13.84
N GLY A 184 -24.05 -12.81 13.19
CA GLY A 184 -23.59 -13.01 11.81
C GLY A 184 -24.18 -11.98 10.86
N MET A 185 -25.49 -11.71 10.96
CA MET A 185 -26.20 -10.74 10.14
C MET A 185 -25.68 -9.32 10.36
N VAL A 186 -25.49 -8.90 11.61
CA VAL A 186 -24.93 -7.58 11.95
C VAL A 186 -23.53 -7.42 11.39
N VAL A 187 -22.68 -8.44 11.52
CA VAL A 187 -21.31 -8.44 10.99
C VAL A 187 -21.32 -8.32 9.47
N VAL A 188 -22.13 -9.12 8.78
CA VAL A 188 -22.27 -9.08 7.32
C VAL A 188 -22.78 -7.71 6.85
N LEU A 189 -23.79 -7.13 7.51
CA LEU A 189 -24.31 -5.81 7.17
C LEU A 189 -23.25 -4.72 7.33
N LEU A 190 -22.47 -4.75 8.42
CA LEU A 190 -21.40 -3.78 8.68
C LEU A 190 -20.25 -3.91 7.66
N GLN A 191 -19.88 -5.14 7.30
CA GLN A 191 -18.89 -5.42 6.26
C GLN A 191 -19.38 -4.95 4.90
N LEU A 192 -20.64 -5.23 4.54
CA LEU A 192 -21.23 -4.84 3.26
C LEU A 192 -21.34 -3.32 3.13
N ALA A 193 -21.71 -2.62 4.21
CA ALA A 193 -21.73 -1.16 4.25
C ALA A 193 -20.33 -0.58 4.05
N THR A 194 -19.32 -1.13 4.73
CA THR A 194 -17.92 -0.69 4.60
C THR A 194 -17.37 -0.97 3.21
N ALA A 195 -17.62 -2.16 2.65
CA ALA A 195 -17.19 -2.57 1.32
C ALA A 195 -17.83 -1.71 0.23
N ARG A 196 -19.14 -1.42 0.32
CA ARG A 196 -19.83 -0.51 -0.61
C ARG A 196 -19.26 0.91 -0.53
N ALA A 197 -19.05 1.43 0.67
CA ALA A 197 -18.46 2.75 0.85
C ALA A 197 -17.03 2.83 0.26
N LEU A 198 -16.21 1.81 0.50
CA LEU A 198 -14.85 1.73 -0.02
C LEU A 198 -14.83 1.62 -1.55
N LYS A 199 -15.67 0.74 -2.12
CA LYS A 199 -15.80 0.56 -3.58
C LYS A 199 -16.14 1.88 -4.27
N ASN A 200 -17.16 2.60 -3.77
CA ASN A 200 -17.57 3.87 -4.37
C ASN A 200 -16.45 4.92 -4.30
N ARG A 201 -15.70 4.97 -3.20
CA ARG A 201 -14.58 5.91 -3.03
C ARG A 201 -13.42 5.62 -3.97
N ILE A 202 -13.01 4.35 -4.06
CA ILE A 202 -11.95 3.92 -4.98
C ILE A 202 -12.35 4.25 -6.42
N LEU A 203 -13.60 4.00 -6.81
CA LEU A 203 -14.09 4.32 -8.15
C LEU A 203 -13.97 5.82 -8.46
N MET A 204 -14.33 6.70 -7.51
CA MET A 204 -14.17 8.15 -7.67
C MET A 204 -12.69 8.56 -7.81
N ILE A 205 -11.78 7.92 -7.07
CA ILE A 205 -10.34 8.14 -7.21
C ILE A 205 -9.84 7.66 -8.58
N CYS A 206 -10.27 6.48 -9.05
CA CYS A 206 -9.91 5.97 -10.37
C CYS A 206 -10.39 6.91 -11.49
N LEU A 207 -11.65 7.35 -11.45
CA LEU A 207 -12.18 8.30 -12.44
C LEU A 207 -11.43 9.64 -12.44
N ALA A 208 -11.01 10.12 -11.27
CA ALA A 208 -10.21 11.34 -11.18
C ALA A 208 -8.79 11.10 -11.71
N ALA A 209 -8.18 9.97 -11.39
CA ALA A 209 -6.86 9.57 -11.88
C ALA A 209 -6.85 9.40 -13.40
N ASP A 210 -7.89 8.81 -13.99
CA ASP A 210 -8.04 8.67 -15.45
C ASP A 210 -8.08 10.04 -16.14
N LYS A 211 -8.74 11.03 -15.54
CA LYS A 211 -8.76 12.41 -16.06
C LYS A 211 -7.38 13.07 -16.01
N ILE A 212 -6.64 12.86 -14.93
CA ILE A 212 -5.26 13.37 -14.79
C ILE A 212 -4.35 12.68 -15.82
N ALA A 213 -4.48 11.36 -15.97
CA ALA A 213 -3.73 10.57 -16.94
C ALA A 213 -4.04 10.96 -18.40
N ALA A 214 -5.27 11.38 -18.68
CA ALA A 214 -5.68 11.94 -19.97
C ALA A 214 -5.11 13.36 -20.26
N GLY A 215 -4.27 13.90 -19.38
CA GLY A 215 -3.62 15.20 -19.55
C GLY A 215 -4.37 16.37 -18.94
N ASN A 216 -5.52 16.15 -18.30
CA ASN A 216 -6.21 17.21 -17.56
C ASN A 216 -5.61 17.32 -16.14
N THR A 217 -4.46 17.99 -16.05
CA THR A 217 -3.76 18.25 -14.78
C THR A 217 -4.46 19.28 -13.89
N ALA A 218 -5.54 19.92 -14.35
CA ALA A 218 -6.42 20.73 -13.52
C ALA A 218 -7.41 19.87 -12.69
N ALA A 219 -7.61 18.60 -13.06
CA ALA A 219 -8.38 17.67 -12.24
C ALA A 219 -7.65 17.38 -10.92
N ARG A 220 -8.43 17.17 -9.84
CA ARG A 220 -7.92 16.85 -8.49
C ARG A 220 -8.62 15.60 -7.97
N LEU A 221 -7.90 14.82 -7.15
CA LEU A 221 -8.50 13.70 -6.44
C LEU A 221 -9.43 14.22 -5.32
N PRO A 222 -10.54 13.54 -5.04
CA PRO A 222 -11.49 13.96 -4.01
C PRO A 222 -10.91 13.83 -2.58
N ASP A 223 -10.71 14.96 -1.89
CA ASP A 223 -10.26 15.06 -0.47
C ASP A 223 -11.45 15.15 0.52
N THR A 224 -12.58 14.54 0.22
CA THR A 224 -13.76 14.67 1.11
C THR A 224 -13.65 13.83 2.40
N SER A 225 -12.57 13.06 2.55
CA SER A 225 -12.46 12.03 3.58
C SER A 225 -11.28 12.26 4.52
N GLN A 226 -11.50 11.98 5.81
CA GLN A 226 -10.45 11.99 6.84
C GLN A 226 -9.85 10.58 7.07
N ASP A 227 -10.06 9.65 6.15
CA ASP A 227 -9.41 8.34 6.15
C ASP A 227 -8.09 8.39 5.36
N GLU A 228 -7.41 7.25 5.34
CA GLU A 228 -6.12 7.02 4.71
C GLU A 228 -6.21 7.27 3.18
N LEU A 229 -7.37 7.02 2.57
CA LEU A 229 -7.61 7.32 1.15
C LEU A 229 -7.68 8.84 0.91
N GLY A 230 -8.36 9.60 1.77
CA GLY A 230 -8.37 11.06 1.68
C GLY A 230 -7.00 11.67 1.95
N GLN A 231 -6.24 11.12 2.90
CA GLN A 231 -4.85 11.53 3.12
C GLN A 231 -3.96 11.26 1.90
N ALA A 232 -4.09 10.09 1.27
CA ALA A 232 -3.39 9.78 0.03
C ALA A 232 -3.79 10.74 -1.10
N ALA A 233 -5.09 11.03 -1.26
CA ALA A 233 -5.58 12.00 -2.24
C ALA A 233 -4.97 13.39 -2.04
N ARG A 234 -4.83 13.87 -0.79
CA ARG A 234 -4.15 15.14 -0.49
C ARG A 234 -2.69 15.14 -0.91
N HIS A 235 -1.95 14.08 -0.60
CA HIS A 235 -0.53 13.99 -0.98
C HIS A 235 -0.36 13.96 -2.51
N VAL A 236 -1.24 13.26 -3.21
CA VAL A 236 -1.24 13.26 -4.68
C VAL A 236 -1.57 14.64 -5.23
N ASN A 237 -2.58 15.32 -4.69
CA ASN A 237 -2.92 16.68 -5.11
C ASN A 237 -1.77 17.67 -4.86
N LEU A 238 -1.10 17.60 -3.71
CA LEU A 238 0.09 18.43 -3.41
C LEU A 238 1.23 18.15 -4.40
N ALA A 239 1.43 16.88 -4.80
CA ALA A 239 2.41 16.53 -5.81
C ALA A 239 2.05 17.10 -7.19
N LEU A 240 0.76 17.08 -7.57
CA LEU A 240 0.27 17.73 -8.79
C LEU A 240 0.51 19.23 -8.77
N ASP A 241 0.27 19.91 -7.64
CA ASP A 241 0.49 21.35 -7.51
C ASP A 241 1.97 21.70 -7.75
N LYS A 242 2.90 20.93 -7.15
CA LYS A 242 4.34 21.10 -7.40
C LYS A 242 4.74 20.82 -8.84
N LEU A 243 4.12 19.84 -9.49
CA LEU A 243 4.39 19.54 -10.90
C LEU A 243 3.93 20.68 -11.81
N LEU A 244 2.77 21.28 -11.52
CA LEU A 244 2.28 22.45 -12.23
C LEU A 244 3.17 23.68 -12.04
N GLU A 245 3.67 23.91 -10.83
CA GLU A 245 4.64 24.97 -10.53
C GLU A 245 5.91 24.82 -11.38
N VAL A 246 6.52 23.62 -11.39
CA VAL A 246 7.72 23.34 -12.21
C VAL A 246 7.44 23.51 -13.71
N MET A 247 6.28 23.06 -14.19
CA MET A 247 5.90 23.24 -15.61
C MET A 247 5.73 24.72 -15.97
N GLN A 248 5.21 25.53 -15.05
CA GLN A 248 5.09 26.97 -15.23
C GLN A 248 6.46 27.63 -15.29
N ASP A 249 7.40 27.26 -14.42
CA ASP A 249 8.79 27.75 -14.46
C ASP A 249 9.51 27.38 -15.75
N VAL A 250 9.32 26.15 -16.25
CA VAL A 250 9.86 25.70 -17.54
C VAL A 250 9.26 26.51 -18.68
N HIS A 251 7.95 26.77 -18.66
CA HIS A 251 7.28 27.56 -19.69
C HIS A 251 7.80 29.01 -19.72
N VAL A 252 7.94 29.66 -18.56
CA VAL A 252 8.51 31.01 -18.45
C VAL A 252 9.98 31.02 -18.93
N SER A 253 10.76 30.00 -18.56
CA SER A 253 12.15 29.87 -19.01
C SER A 253 12.26 29.67 -20.52
N ALA A 254 11.35 28.90 -21.13
CA ALA A 254 11.31 28.71 -22.57
C ALA A 254 11.00 30.02 -23.33
N ILE A 255 10.04 30.81 -22.84
CA ILE A 255 9.73 32.14 -23.41
C ILE A 255 10.94 33.07 -23.28
N HIS A 256 11.61 33.06 -22.13
CA HIS A 256 12.81 33.88 -21.94
C HIS A 256 13.94 33.46 -22.90
N SER A 257 14.14 32.16 -23.11
CA SER A 257 15.12 31.63 -24.06
C SER A 257 14.82 32.00 -25.51
N GLU A 258 13.55 32.01 -25.91
CA GLU A 258 13.13 32.49 -27.23
C GLU A 258 13.47 33.99 -27.40
N GLY A 259 13.15 34.82 -26.40
CA GLY A 259 13.49 36.23 -26.40
C GLY A 259 15.00 36.49 -26.49
N GLN A 260 15.80 35.73 -25.72
CA GLN A 260 17.25 35.78 -25.80
C GLN A 260 17.77 35.37 -27.18
N SER A 261 17.18 34.34 -27.80
CA SER A 261 17.56 33.91 -29.15
C SER A 261 17.27 34.98 -30.21
N GLN A 262 16.15 35.70 -30.09
CA GLN A 262 15.84 36.84 -30.96
C GLN A 262 16.85 37.98 -30.78
N GLN A 263 17.25 38.26 -29.53
CA GLN A 263 18.26 39.27 -29.23
C GLN A 263 19.63 38.90 -29.82
N VAL A 264 20.03 37.63 -29.73
CA VAL A 264 21.26 37.12 -30.38
C VAL A 264 21.19 37.26 -31.90
N LEU A 265 20.03 37.00 -32.52
CA LEU A 265 19.84 37.19 -33.95
C LEU A 265 19.98 38.67 -34.36
N GLU A 266 19.43 39.59 -33.57
CA GLU A 266 19.56 41.03 -33.79
C GLU A 266 21.03 41.46 -33.67
N LEU A 267 21.72 41.03 -32.61
CA LEU A 267 23.15 41.28 -32.43
C LEU A 267 23.98 40.75 -33.60
N THR A 268 23.69 39.51 -34.04
CA THR A 268 24.35 38.90 -35.20
C THR A 268 24.14 39.73 -36.46
N THR A 269 22.93 40.25 -36.67
CA THR A 269 22.61 41.10 -37.82
C THR A 269 23.38 42.42 -37.77
N ARG A 270 23.48 43.05 -36.59
CA ARG A 270 24.30 44.27 -36.40
C ARG A 270 25.79 44.00 -36.65
N VAL A 271 26.31 42.87 -36.18
CA VAL A 271 27.71 42.47 -36.43
C VAL A 271 27.95 42.30 -37.93
N VAL A 272 27.08 41.61 -38.66
CA VAL A 272 27.20 41.44 -40.12
C VAL A 272 27.21 42.79 -40.84
N GLU A 273 26.36 43.73 -40.43
CA GLU A 273 26.32 45.06 -41.03
C GLU A 273 27.60 45.86 -40.73
N GLN A 274 28.11 45.80 -39.50
CA GLN A 274 29.40 46.41 -39.15
C GLN A 274 30.56 45.78 -39.92
N THR A 275 30.58 44.46 -40.10
CA THR A 275 31.61 43.79 -40.91
C THR A 275 31.55 44.23 -42.37
N ARG A 276 30.37 44.45 -42.95
CA ARG A 276 30.24 45.00 -44.31
C ARG A 276 30.82 46.41 -44.43
N GLN A 277 30.52 47.27 -43.46
CA GLN A 277 31.11 48.61 -43.41
C GLN A 277 32.64 48.53 -43.27
N GLN A 278 33.15 47.60 -42.47
CA GLN A 278 34.59 47.37 -42.34
C GLN A 278 35.26 46.93 -43.65
N ILE A 279 34.62 46.06 -44.44
CA ILE A 279 35.11 45.65 -45.77
C ILE A 279 35.20 46.87 -46.69
N GLN A 280 34.19 47.74 -46.69
CA GLN A 280 34.21 48.98 -47.49
C GLN A 280 35.35 49.92 -47.08
N TYR A 281 35.59 50.09 -45.78
CA TYR A 281 36.74 50.87 -45.30
C TYR A 281 38.09 50.22 -45.67
N GLY A 282 38.15 48.88 -45.66
CA GLY A 282 39.32 48.12 -46.12
C GLY A 282 39.61 48.32 -47.61
N GLU A 283 38.58 48.28 -48.46
CA GLU A 283 38.68 48.56 -49.90
C GLU A 283 39.11 50.00 -50.18
N GLN A 284 38.54 50.97 -49.45
CA GLN A 284 38.97 52.37 -49.53
C GLN A 284 40.42 52.55 -49.09
N SER A 285 40.84 51.84 -48.03
CA SER A 285 42.23 51.85 -47.57
C SER A 285 43.18 51.24 -48.60
N GLN A 286 42.78 50.16 -49.29
CA GLN A 286 43.54 49.60 -50.41
C GLN A 286 43.62 50.57 -51.60
N GLN A 287 42.54 51.27 -51.94
CA GLN A 287 42.57 52.32 -52.98
C GLN A 287 43.49 53.47 -52.59
N VAL A 288 43.48 53.90 -51.32
CA VAL A 288 44.39 54.92 -50.80
C VAL A 288 45.83 54.41 -50.82
N ALA A 289 46.08 53.14 -50.49
CA ALA A 289 47.41 52.53 -50.58
C ALA A 289 47.91 52.46 -52.04
N GLN A 290 47.03 52.16 -53.00
CA GLN A 290 47.34 52.20 -54.43
C GLN A 290 47.59 53.62 -54.95
N LEU A 291 46.78 54.59 -54.50
CA LEU A 291 47.00 56.02 -54.77
C LEU A 291 48.34 56.49 -54.20
N LEU A 292 48.70 56.06 -52.98
CA LEU A 292 50.00 56.34 -52.36
C LEU A 292 51.17 55.68 -53.11
N ALA A 293 51.01 54.44 -53.58
CA ALA A 293 52.00 53.77 -54.41
C ALA A 293 52.19 54.48 -55.77
N GLY A 294 51.10 54.94 -56.38
CA GLY A 294 51.14 55.74 -57.60
C GLY A 294 51.76 57.13 -57.38
N LEU A 295 51.41 57.79 -56.27
CA LEU A 295 51.91 59.12 -55.92
C LEU A 295 53.41 59.09 -55.58
N SER A 296 53.87 58.05 -54.89
CA SER A 296 55.29 57.86 -54.60
C SER A 296 56.11 57.56 -55.86
N ALA A 297 55.56 56.80 -56.81
CA ALA A 297 56.15 56.62 -58.12
C ALA A 297 56.23 57.95 -58.91
N ASP A 298 55.16 58.76 -58.90
CA ASP A 298 55.11 60.07 -59.55
C ASP A 298 56.12 61.06 -58.93
N ILE A 299 56.21 61.12 -57.59
CA ILE A 299 57.17 61.97 -56.87
C ILE A 299 58.62 61.54 -57.17
N LEU A 300 58.90 60.23 -57.26
CA LEU A 300 60.22 59.72 -57.62
C LEU A 300 60.58 60.01 -59.09
N GLN A 301 59.60 59.99 -59.99
CA GLN A 301 59.79 60.30 -61.40
C GLN A 301 59.94 61.80 -61.65
N GLN A 302 59.21 62.62 -60.90
CA GLN A 302 59.22 64.07 -60.99
C GLN A 302 60.42 64.70 -60.26
N SER A 303 61.00 64.03 -59.26
CA SER A 303 62.27 64.46 -58.62
C SER A 303 63.52 64.20 -59.48
N ARG A 304 63.42 63.39 -60.54
CA ARG A 304 64.50 63.15 -61.51
C ARG A 304 64.57 64.18 -62.63
N GLN A 305 63.66 65.15 -62.68
CA GLN A 305 63.71 66.27 -63.63
C GLN A 305 64.43 67.48 -63.03
N PRO A 306 65.57 67.92 -63.59
CA PRO A 306 66.28 69.11 -63.11
C PRO A 306 65.60 70.36 -63.68
N GLY A 307 64.72 70.98 -62.89
CA GLY A 307 64.09 72.24 -63.27
C GLY A 307 62.76 72.51 -62.56
N GLY A 308 62.84 73.20 -61.41
CA GLY A 308 61.82 74.10 -60.90
C GLY A 308 60.39 73.58 -60.77
N LEU A 309 60.09 72.94 -59.64
CA LEU A 309 58.72 72.91 -59.11
C LEU A 309 58.65 73.86 -57.92
N SER A 310 57.81 74.88 -58.06
CA SER A 310 57.50 75.88 -57.04
C SER A 310 57.23 75.22 -55.68
N SER A 311 58.00 75.62 -54.66
CA SER A 311 57.90 75.13 -53.27
C SER A 311 56.46 75.11 -52.74
N GLU A 312 55.60 76.03 -53.17
CA GLU A 312 54.17 76.08 -52.81
C GLU A 312 53.34 74.88 -53.28
N ARG A 313 53.58 74.35 -54.49
CA ARG A 313 52.79 73.20 -55.00
C ARG A 313 53.17 71.90 -54.32
N LEU A 314 54.47 71.75 -54.03
CA LEU A 314 54.98 70.65 -53.20
C LEU A 314 54.41 70.75 -51.79
N GLN A 315 54.39 71.95 -51.20
CA GLN A 315 53.87 72.19 -49.86
C GLN A 315 52.36 71.94 -49.76
N ALA A 316 51.56 72.42 -50.71
CA ALA A 316 50.12 72.14 -50.76
C ALA A 316 49.80 70.65 -50.97
N LYS A 317 50.60 69.95 -51.79
CA LYS A 317 50.47 68.50 -51.98
C LYS A 317 50.87 67.74 -50.71
N LEU A 318 51.95 68.16 -50.04
CA LEU A 318 52.41 67.57 -48.78
C LEU A 318 51.38 67.78 -47.67
N GLU A 319 50.76 68.97 -47.57
CA GLU A 319 49.66 69.25 -46.64
C GLU A 319 48.44 68.36 -46.90
N SER A 320 48.08 68.14 -48.16
CA SER A 320 47.02 67.20 -48.54
C SER A 320 47.36 65.76 -48.14
N THR A 321 48.60 65.32 -48.38
CA THR A 321 49.06 63.98 -47.99
C THR A 321 49.12 63.81 -46.47
N VAL A 322 49.50 64.85 -45.73
CA VAL A 322 49.49 64.86 -44.25
C VAL A 322 48.04 64.79 -43.73
N ALA A 323 47.09 65.47 -44.37
CA ALA A 323 45.67 65.37 -44.02
C ALA A 323 45.10 63.97 -44.31
N GLU A 324 45.50 63.33 -45.41
CA GLU A 324 45.15 61.93 -45.72
C GLU A 324 45.80 60.94 -44.76
N LEU A 325 47.07 61.14 -44.39
CA LEU A 325 47.76 60.33 -43.38
C LEU A 325 47.12 60.46 -41.99
N GLN A 326 46.62 61.65 -41.62
CA GLN A 326 45.85 61.83 -40.40
C GLN A 326 44.49 61.09 -40.45
N LYS A 327 43.82 61.09 -41.59
CA LYS A 327 42.59 60.30 -41.78
C LYS A 327 42.88 58.80 -41.70
N LEU A 328 43.96 58.33 -42.31
CA LEU A 328 44.41 56.94 -42.22
C LEU A 328 44.80 56.56 -40.78
N GLY A 329 45.49 57.44 -40.06
CA GLY A 329 45.84 57.23 -38.66
C GLY A 329 44.61 57.06 -37.76
N ARG A 330 43.54 57.83 -38.00
CA ARG A 330 42.25 57.65 -37.31
C ARG A 330 41.59 56.34 -37.68
N ALA A 331 41.60 55.96 -38.96
CA ALA A 331 41.05 54.67 -39.40
C ALA A 331 41.80 53.48 -38.77
N VAL A 332 43.12 53.56 -38.60
CA VAL A 332 43.93 52.53 -37.93
C VAL A 332 43.68 52.48 -36.41
N ASP A 333 43.44 53.63 -35.77
CA ASP A 333 43.03 53.67 -34.35
C ASP A 333 41.63 53.06 -34.15
N ASP A 334 40.68 53.38 -35.03
CA ASP A 334 39.33 52.80 -35.00
C ASP A 334 39.36 51.27 -35.22
N ILE A 335 40.23 50.77 -36.13
CA ILE A 335 40.45 49.33 -36.32
C ILE A 335 41.03 48.68 -35.06
N SER A 336 41.96 49.36 -34.38
CA SER A 336 42.57 48.84 -33.15
C SER A 336 41.55 48.78 -32.01
N GLN A 337 40.71 49.80 -31.86
CA GLN A 337 39.61 49.82 -30.88
C GLN A 337 38.55 48.75 -31.20
N LEU A 338 38.24 48.52 -32.48
CA LEU A 338 37.33 47.44 -32.89
C LEU A 338 37.93 46.05 -32.62
N GLY A 339 39.23 45.86 -32.84
CA GLY A 339 39.93 44.62 -32.52
C GLY A 339 39.88 44.26 -31.03
N LEU A 340 39.91 45.26 -30.14
CA LEU A 340 39.70 45.08 -28.71
C LEU A 340 38.26 44.65 -28.39
N ARG A 341 37.24 45.28 -29.01
CA ARG A 341 35.84 44.89 -28.80
C ARG A 341 35.51 43.48 -29.30
N ILE A 342 36.11 43.05 -30.42
CA ILE A 342 35.95 41.68 -30.93
C ILE A 342 36.58 40.67 -29.97
N ARG A 343 37.73 41.00 -29.36
CA ARG A 343 38.36 40.17 -28.33
C ARG A 343 37.45 40.04 -27.10
N ASP A 344 36.88 41.13 -26.63
CA ASP A 344 35.93 41.12 -25.50
C ASP A 344 34.68 40.29 -25.81
N MET A 345 34.13 40.39 -27.04
CA MET A 345 33.01 39.56 -27.49
C MET A 345 33.35 38.07 -27.59
N ALA A 346 34.55 37.72 -28.07
CA ALA A 346 35.00 36.35 -28.15
C ALA A 346 35.21 35.73 -26.76
N GLU A 347 35.75 36.51 -25.80
CA GLU A 347 35.86 36.10 -24.40
C GLU A 347 34.48 35.88 -23.75
N GLN A 348 33.51 36.77 -23.98
CA GLN A 348 32.13 36.58 -23.51
C GLN A 348 31.45 35.35 -24.13
N SER A 349 31.64 35.12 -25.44
CA SER A 349 31.10 33.94 -26.10
C SER A 349 31.73 32.65 -25.58
N SER A 350 33.03 32.66 -25.24
CA SER A 350 33.71 31.53 -24.63
C SER A 350 33.17 31.24 -23.22
N LEU A 351 32.81 32.28 -22.46
CA LEU A 351 32.27 32.15 -21.11
C LEU A 351 30.85 31.55 -21.12
N LEU A 352 29.99 32.02 -22.03
CA LEU A 352 28.64 31.46 -22.24
C LEU A 352 28.68 30.00 -22.69
N ALA A 353 29.62 29.65 -23.57
CA ALA A 353 29.83 28.26 -24.00
C ALA A 353 30.29 27.37 -22.83
N HIS A 354 31.12 27.91 -21.92
CA HIS A 354 31.57 27.20 -20.72
C HIS A 354 30.41 26.97 -19.74
N GLU A 355 29.57 27.98 -19.46
CA GLU A 355 28.37 27.81 -18.62
C GLU A 355 27.39 26.78 -19.19
N ALA A 356 27.14 26.82 -20.51
CA ALA A 356 26.30 25.83 -21.17
C ALA A 356 26.87 24.40 -21.06
N ALA A 357 28.19 24.24 -21.17
CA ALA A 357 28.86 22.94 -21.01
C ALA A 357 28.79 22.42 -19.57
N VAL A 358 28.89 23.30 -18.57
CA VAL A 358 28.73 22.97 -17.14
C VAL A 358 27.29 22.53 -16.83
N GLU A 359 26.29 23.26 -17.34
CA GLU A 359 24.89 22.90 -17.11
C GLU A 359 24.51 21.59 -17.84
N ALA A 360 25.06 21.34 -19.02
CA ALA A 360 24.90 20.06 -19.73
C ALA A 360 25.54 18.88 -18.99
N THR A 361 26.68 19.08 -18.31
CA THR A 361 27.28 18.04 -17.46
C THR A 361 26.52 17.82 -16.15
N LYS A 362 25.84 18.85 -15.64
CA LYS A 362 24.95 18.76 -14.49
C LYS A 362 23.69 17.92 -14.78
N VAL A 363 23.13 18.05 -15.99
CA VAL A 363 22.04 17.20 -16.50
C VAL A 363 22.47 15.73 -16.66
N ARG A 364 23.74 15.47 -17.01
CA ARG A 364 24.32 14.11 -17.14
C ARG A 364 24.42 13.33 -15.81
N ARG A 365 24.17 13.95 -14.65
CA ARG A 365 24.14 13.27 -13.33
C ARG A 365 22.75 12.77 -12.91
N MET A 366 21.74 12.87 -13.76
CA MET A 366 20.43 12.26 -13.50
C MET A 366 20.31 10.87 -14.16
N THR A 367 19.70 9.96 -13.41
CA THR A 367 19.77 8.50 -13.48
C THR A 367 19.29 7.86 -14.80
N ASP A 368 19.91 6.71 -15.11
CA ASP A 368 19.85 5.83 -16.30
C ASP A 368 18.49 5.44 -16.93
N LYS A 369 17.34 5.97 -16.49
CA LYS A 369 16.02 5.63 -17.05
C LYS A 369 15.43 6.67 -18.02
N GLU A 370 16.05 7.84 -18.16
CA GLU A 370 15.61 8.88 -19.12
C GLU A 370 16.48 8.95 -20.39
N LEU A 371 17.41 8.00 -20.56
CA LEU A 371 18.35 7.93 -21.68
C LEU A 371 17.67 7.69 -23.05
N ILE A 372 16.43 7.19 -23.05
CA ILE A 372 15.70 6.85 -24.27
C ILE A 372 15.01 8.08 -24.88
N PHE A 373 14.61 9.06 -24.07
CA PHE A 373 13.95 10.27 -24.55
C PHE A 373 14.94 11.25 -25.22
N PHE A 374 16.20 11.24 -24.80
CA PHE A 374 17.23 12.15 -25.31
C PHE A 374 17.78 11.78 -26.70
N ARG A 375 17.70 10.50 -27.10
CA ARG A 375 18.17 10.05 -28.44
C ARG A 375 17.39 10.71 -29.59
N ARG A 376 16.21 11.28 -29.32
CA ARG A 376 15.39 12.01 -30.30
C ARG A 376 15.70 13.51 -30.37
N SER A 377 16.37 14.08 -29.36
CA SER A 377 16.80 15.48 -29.33
C SER A 377 18.13 15.70 -30.07
N ASP A 378 19.00 14.69 -30.07
CA ASP A 378 20.34 14.72 -30.68
C ASP A 378 20.30 14.98 -32.20
N GLU A 379 19.25 14.53 -32.90
CA GLU A 379 19.05 14.82 -34.34
C GLU A 379 18.83 16.31 -34.62
N HIS A 380 18.25 17.06 -33.69
CA HIS A 380 17.93 18.47 -33.94
C HIS A 380 19.16 19.37 -33.77
N TYR A 381 20.03 19.05 -32.81
CA TYR A 381 21.27 19.77 -32.58
C TYR A 381 22.36 19.40 -33.60
N GLN A 382 22.46 18.14 -34.04
CA GLN A 382 23.32 17.77 -35.16
C GLN A 382 22.91 18.46 -36.47
N ARG A 383 21.61 18.51 -36.80
CA ARG A 383 21.13 19.21 -38.01
C ARG A 383 21.29 20.73 -37.95
N LEU A 384 21.38 21.31 -36.75
CA LEU A 384 21.67 22.74 -36.57
C LEU A 384 23.19 23.01 -36.69
N SER A 385 24.01 22.16 -36.09
CA SER A 385 25.47 22.20 -36.20
C SER A 385 25.96 21.94 -37.62
N GLU A 386 25.36 20.99 -38.34
CA GLU A 386 25.65 20.73 -39.76
C GLU A 386 25.30 21.93 -40.62
N ARG A 387 24.15 22.58 -40.41
CA ARG A 387 23.78 23.81 -41.13
C ARG A 387 24.70 24.99 -40.83
N HIS A 388 25.22 25.10 -39.61
CA HIS A 388 26.22 26.11 -39.25
C HIS A 388 27.59 25.79 -39.84
N ARG A 389 28.02 24.52 -39.84
CA ARG A 389 29.28 24.07 -40.42
C ARG A 389 29.29 24.21 -41.95
N ASP A 390 28.16 23.98 -42.60
CA ASP A 390 27.98 24.11 -44.05
C ASP A 390 27.91 25.59 -44.49
N LYS A 391 27.40 26.48 -43.63
CA LYS A 391 27.51 27.93 -43.84
C LYS A 391 28.91 28.48 -43.55
N LEU A 392 29.61 27.92 -42.57
CA LEU A 392 31.00 28.29 -42.26
C LEU A 392 31.99 27.77 -43.30
N SER A 393 31.77 26.59 -43.89
CA SER A 393 32.58 26.09 -45.02
C SER A 393 32.39 26.97 -46.27
N GLN A 394 31.18 27.48 -46.52
CA GLN A 394 30.90 28.44 -47.60
C GLN A 394 31.52 29.83 -47.38
N LEU A 395 31.72 30.25 -46.12
CA LEU A 395 32.48 31.47 -45.80
C LEU A 395 34.01 31.23 -45.83
N GLY A 396 34.46 30.06 -45.39
CA GLY A 396 35.87 29.67 -45.34
C GLY A 396 36.47 29.24 -46.68
N SER A 397 35.66 28.95 -47.70
CA SER A 397 36.12 28.64 -49.07
C SER A 397 36.35 29.87 -49.95
N ARG A 398 36.15 31.09 -49.42
CA ARG A 398 36.38 32.37 -50.13
C ARG A 398 37.69 33.12 -49.85
N PRO A 399 38.61 32.72 -48.94
CA PRO A 399 39.94 33.34 -48.87
C PRO A 399 41.04 32.60 -49.65
N GLU A 400 40.84 31.34 -50.08
CA GLU A 400 41.92 30.55 -50.72
C GLU A 400 42.09 30.83 -52.23
N VAL A 401 41.26 31.72 -52.80
CA VAL A 401 41.41 32.20 -54.20
C VAL A 401 42.32 33.43 -54.30
N LEU A 402 42.80 33.99 -53.18
CA LEU A 402 43.65 35.19 -53.18
C LEU A 402 45.14 34.91 -52.87
N SER A 403 45.52 33.68 -52.56
CA SER A 403 46.92 33.29 -52.27
C SER A 403 47.60 32.50 -53.40
N SER A 404 46.92 32.18 -54.51
CA SER A 404 47.47 31.35 -55.61
C SER A 404 47.85 32.11 -56.88
N THR A 405 47.85 33.45 -56.90
CA THR A 405 48.23 34.25 -58.09
C THR A 405 49.61 34.91 -57.98
N GLN A 406 50.57 34.28 -57.31
CA GLN A 406 51.98 34.66 -57.43
C GLN A 406 52.90 33.44 -57.28
N GLY A 407 52.96 32.66 -58.35
CA GLY A 407 53.88 31.54 -58.50
C GLY A 407 54.01 31.14 -59.98
N GLU A 408 55.03 31.73 -60.63
CA GLU A 408 56.01 31.02 -61.48
C GLU A 408 56.03 31.23 -63.01
N SER A 409 57.27 31.54 -63.47
CA SER A 409 57.92 31.33 -64.78
C SER A 409 57.69 32.35 -65.93
N THR A 410 58.67 32.83 -66.73
CA THR A 410 60.13 32.60 -66.91
C THR A 410 60.72 33.61 -67.96
N ILE A 411 61.88 34.24 -67.67
CA ILE A 411 63.17 34.46 -68.43
C ILE A 411 63.15 34.49 -70.01
N PRO A 412 63.86 35.38 -70.79
CA PRO A 412 65.35 35.56 -70.82
C PRO A 412 66.03 36.91 -71.21
N ALA A 413 67.26 37.07 -70.66
CA ALA A 413 68.59 37.44 -71.21
C ALA A 413 68.94 38.72 -72.02
N SER A 414 70.09 39.29 -71.61
CA SER A 414 71.13 40.12 -72.32
C SER A 414 70.81 41.61 -72.52
N HIS A 415 71.69 42.61 -72.26
CA HIS A 415 73.15 42.70 -72.46
C HIS A 415 73.79 43.89 -71.65
N SER A 416 75.04 43.72 -71.17
CA SER A 416 76.18 44.68 -70.93
C SER A 416 75.96 46.10 -70.37
N GLY A 417 76.73 46.64 -69.41
CA GLY A 417 78.04 46.35 -68.80
C GLY A 417 78.45 47.54 -67.88
N PRO A 418 79.72 47.71 -67.49
CA PRO A 418 80.30 47.24 -66.22
C PRO A 418 80.74 48.37 -65.26
N HIS A 419 81.01 48.07 -63.98
CA HIS A 419 82.32 48.29 -63.29
C HIS A 419 82.29 48.04 -61.77
N THR A 420 83.29 47.26 -61.31
CA THR A 420 84.05 47.28 -60.02
C THR A 420 83.30 47.03 -58.71
N ALA A 421 83.48 45.92 -57.97
CA ALA A 421 84.66 45.31 -57.32
C ALA A 421 84.92 45.79 -55.87
N GLN A 422 85.26 44.81 -55.02
CA GLN A 422 85.64 44.82 -53.58
C GLN A 422 84.48 44.62 -52.60
N ALA A 423 84.28 43.46 -51.96
CA ALA A 423 85.14 42.60 -51.13
C ALA A 423 85.42 43.16 -49.72
N HIS A 424 85.30 42.26 -48.73
CA HIS A 424 85.57 42.37 -47.29
C HIS A 424 84.49 43.06 -46.43
N ASP A 425 84.19 42.62 -45.20
CA ASP A 425 84.69 41.49 -44.41
C ASP A 425 83.67 41.18 -43.30
N ALA A 426 83.88 40.05 -42.66
CA ALA A 426 83.15 39.46 -41.55
C ALA A 426 82.97 40.35 -40.30
N GLY A 427 81.98 39.97 -39.49
CA GLY A 427 81.74 40.44 -38.12
C GLY A 427 80.41 39.95 -37.61
#